data_AF-A0A6V7JY15-F1
#
_entry.id   AF-A0A6V7JY15-F1
#
_cell.length_a   1.000
_cell.length_b   1.000
_cell.length_c   1.000
_cell.angle_alpha   90.00
_cell.angle_beta   90.00
_cell.angle_gamma   90.00
#
_symmetry.space_group_name_H-M   'P 1'
#
loop_
_entity.id
_entity.type
_entity.pdbx_description
1 polymer ?
#
loop_
_entity_poly.entity_id
_entity_poly.type
_entity_poly.pdbx_seq_one_letter_code
_entity_poly.pdbx_strand_id
1 'polypeptide(L)'
;GDPDKTDYFGNTALHLAAARGHEFCVKFLVKFGCNIWALDIDRHSARELAAINGREDILQFLDIAQAEQEATNRKKSKLMKEKAEKDAEKR
;
A
#
# COMPACT_ATOMS: atom_id res chain seq x y z
N GLY A 1 15.14 -1.61 -7.83
CA GLY A 1 14.18 -0.54 -8.15
C GLY A 1 13.48 -0.14 -6.87
N ASP A 2 13.10 1.13 -6.74
CA ASP A 2 12.36 1.62 -5.56
C ASP A 2 10.89 1.16 -5.64
N PRO A 3 10.41 0.31 -4.69
CA PRO A 3 9.04 -0.19 -4.71
C PRO A 3 8.00 0.86 -4.29
N ASP A 4 8.44 1.96 -3.67
CA ASP A 4 7.59 3.08 -3.27
C ASP A 4 7.51 4.16 -4.37
N LYS A 5 8.18 3.93 -5.51
CA LYS A 5 8.10 4.84 -6.65
C LYS A 5 6.68 4.93 -7.16
N THR A 6 6.22 6.15 -7.39
CA THR A 6 4.88 6.46 -7.86
C THR A 6 4.85 6.89 -9.31
N ASP A 7 3.68 6.74 -9.93
CA ASP A 7 3.35 7.38 -11.20
C ASP A 7 2.96 8.86 -11.02
N TYR A 8 2.47 9.48 -12.10
CA TYR A 8 1.99 10.86 -12.12
C TYR A 8 0.76 11.11 -11.24
N PHE A 9 0.06 10.06 -10.83
CA PHE A 9 -1.11 10.12 -9.96
C PHE A 9 -0.78 9.69 -8.51
N GLY A 10 0.51 9.58 -8.17
CA GLY A 10 0.90 9.13 -6.83
C GLY A 10 0.65 7.65 -6.58
N ASN A 11 0.27 6.86 -7.59
CA ASN A 11 0.03 5.44 -7.45
C ASN A 11 1.37 4.69 -7.41
N THR A 12 1.61 3.97 -6.33
CA THR A 12 2.67 2.96 -6.26
C THR A 12 2.29 1.70 -7.05
N ALA A 13 3.26 0.82 -7.29
CA ALA A 13 2.98 -0.50 -7.86
C ALA A 13 1.92 -1.28 -7.05
N LEU A 14 1.87 -1.07 -5.73
CA LEU A 14 0.89 -1.71 -4.85
C LEU A 14 -0.53 -1.21 -5.10
N HIS A 15 -0.72 0.10 -5.33
CA HIS A 15 -2.03 0.69 -5.68
C HIS A 15 -2.59 0.05 -6.95
N LEU A 16 -1.78 0.01 -8.01
CA LEU A 16 -2.17 -0.56 -9.29
C LEU A 16 -2.47 -2.06 -9.18
N ALA A 17 -1.64 -2.82 -8.46
CA ALA A 17 -1.87 -4.24 -8.25
C ALA A 17 -3.16 -4.50 -7.46
N ALA A 18 -3.43 -3.69 -6.44
CA ALA A 18 -4.60 -3.83 -5.59
C ALA A 18 -5.90 -3.45 -6.32
N ALA A 19 -5.90 -2.33 -7.04
CA ALA A 19 -7.03 -1.92 -7.87
C ALA A 19 -7.36 -2.95 -8.97
N ARG A 20 -6.33 -3.52 -9.61
CA ARG A 20 -6.50 -4.46 -10.73
C ARG A 20 -6.83 -5.89 -10.29
N GLY A 21 -6.73 -6.25 -9.01
CA GLY A 21 -6.95 -7.62 -8.56
C GLY A 21 -5.74 -8.55 -8.75
N HIS A 22 -4.53 -8.01 -8.84
CA HIS A 22 -3.32 -8.81 -9.04
C HIS A 22 -2.77 -9.31 -7.71
N GLU A 23 -3.44 -10.30 -7.12
CA GLU A 23 -3.11 -10.86 -5.81
C GLU A 23 -1.65 -11.31 -5.68
N PHE A 24 -1.12 -12.02 -6.69
CA PHE A 24 0.28 -12.46 -6.70
C PHE A 24 1.27 -11.27 -6.65
N CYS A 25 0.98 -10.20 -7.38
CA CYS A 25 1.79 -8.99 -7.36
C CYS A 25 1.70 -8.30 -6.00
N VAL A 26 0.50 -8.22 -5.40
CA VAL A 26 0.32 -7.66 -4.05
C VAL A 26 1.14 -8.44 -3.03
N LYS A 27 1.02 -9.77 -3.01
CA LYS A 27 1.79 -10.65 -2.12
C LYS A 27 3.29 -10.45 -2.28
N PHE A 28 3.76 -10.37 -3.53
CA PHE A 28 5.17 -10.14 -3.82
C PHE A 28 5.67 -8.78 -3.33
N LEU A 29 4.91 -7.71 -3.59
CA LEU A 29 5.25 -6.34 -3.19
C LEU A 29 5.28 -6.18 -1.66
N VAL A 30 4.27 -6.72 -0.97
CA VAL A 30 4.22 -6.74 0.50
C VAL A 30 5.43 -7.46 1.08
N LYS A 31 5.81 -8.61 0.52
CA LYS A 31 7.00 -9.37 0.93
C LYS A 31 8.31 -8.65 0.61
N PHE A 32 8.33 -7.85 -0.46
CA PHE A 32 9.46 -7.00 -0.84
C PHE A 32 9.68 -5.84 0.16
N GLY A 33 8.68 -5.54 0.99
CA GLY A 33 8.77 -4.51 2.02
C GLY A 33 8.40 -3.11 1.53
N CYS A 34 7.55 -3.03 0.50
CA CYS A 34 6.96 -1.76 0.07
C CYS A 34 6.12 -1.14 1.19
N ASN A 35 5.95 0.18 1.13
CA ASN A 35 5.06 0.88 2.05
C ASN A 35 3.59 0.57 1.73
N ILE A 36 2.99 -0.30 2.55
CA ILE A 36 1.57 -0.70 2.44
C ILE A 36 0.59 0.40 2.87
N TRP A 37 1.09 1.48 3.48
CA TRP A 37 0.32 2.66 3.86
C TRP A 37 0.56 3.85 2.93
N ALA A 38 1.31 3.66 1.83
CA ALA A 38 1.46 4.69 0.81
C ALA A 38 0.08 5.18 0.36
N LEU A 39 -0.04 6.49 0.17
CA LEU A 39 -1.26 7.15 -0.30
C LEU A 39 -1.02 7.67 -1.72
N ASP A 40 -2.05 7.68 -2.55
CA ASP A 40 -2.07 8.35 -3.85
C ASP A 40 -2.42 9.85 -3.70
N ILE A 41 -2.61 10.56 -4.83
CA ILE A 41 -2.98 11.99 -4.83
C ILE A 41 -4.36 12.26 -4.22
N ASP A 42 -5.26 11.29 -4.28
CA ASP A 42 -6.61 11.36 -3.72
C ASP A 42 -6.63 10.91 -2.24
N ARG A 43 -5.44 10.66 -1.67
CA ARG A 43 -5.22 10.15 -0.32
C ARG A 43 -5.80 8.76 -0.09
N HIS A 44 -5.98 7.97 -1.15
CA HIS A 44 -6.33 6.57 -1.04
C HIS A 44 -5.07 5.72 -0.92
N SER A 45 -5.14 4.74 -0.03
CA SER A 45 -4.19 3.64 0.09
C SER A 45 -4.51 2.52 -0.88
N ALA A 46 -3.53 1.63 -1.12
CA ALA A 46 -3.74 0.44 -1.94
C ALA A 46 -4.92 -0.43 -1.45
N ARG A 47 -5.16 -0.45 -0.14
CA ARG A 47 -6.32 -1.12 0.46
C ARG A 47 -7.64 -0.45 0.09
N GLU A 48 -7.71 0.87 0.16
CA GLU A 48 -8.93 1.61 -0.21
C GLU A 48 -9.23 1.44 -1.70
N LEU A 49 -8.21 1.45 -2.56
CA LEU A 49 -8.39 1.12 -3.98
C LEU A 49 -8.89 -0.31 -4.19
N ALA A 50 -8.41 -1.29 -3.42
CA ALA A 50 -8.97 -2.65 -3.46
C ALA A 50 -10.44 -2.66 -3.05
N ALA A 51 -10.82 -1.93 -1.99
CA ALA A 51 -12.21 -1.82 -1.55
C ALA A 51 -13.11 -1.19 -2.62
N ILE A 52 -12.69 -0.07 -3.21
CA ILE A 52 -13.43 0.66 -4.25
C ILE A 52 -13.66 -0.21 -5.49
N ASN A 53 -12.68 -1.04 -5.85
CA ASN A 53 -12.76 -1.94 -7.01
C ASN A 53 -13.38 -3.32 -6.68
N GLY A 54 -13.91 -3.51 -5.45
CA GLY A 54 -14.54 -4.77 -5.04
C GLY A 54 -13.58 -5.96 -4.99
N ARG A 55 -12.31 -5.72 -4.64
CA ARG A 55 -11.26 -6.75 -4.54
C ARG A 55 -11.13 -7.27 -3.11
N GLU A 56 -12.13 -8.00 -2.65
CA GLU A 56 -12.21 -8.51 -1.27
C GLU A 56 -11.01 -9.40 -0.89
N ASP A 57 -10.56 -10.29 -1.79
CA ASP A 57 -9.41 -11.17 -1.53
C ASP A 57 -8.13 -10.39 -1.20
N ILE A 58 -7.90 -9.31 -1.94
CA ILE A 58 -6.75 -8.42 -1.74
C ILE A 58 -6.93 -7.57 -0.49
N LEU A 59 -8.15 -7.09 -0.25
CA LEU A 59 -8.48 -6.32 0.94
C LEU A 59 -8.14 -7.15 2.20
N GLN A 60 -8.60 -8.39 2.24
CA GLN A 60 -8.36 -9.32 3.35
C GLN A 60 -6.87 -9.63 3.52
N PHE A 61 -6.15 -9.81 2.41
CA PHE A 61 -4.70 -10.03 2.48
C PHE A 61 -3.96 -8.79 3.01
N LEU A 62 -4.30 -7.60 2.55
CA LEU A 62 -3.70 -6.34 3.01
C LEU A 62 -4.03 -6.07 4.48
N ASP A 63 -5.24 -6.37 4.93
CA ASP A 63 -5.66 -6.34 6.34
C ASP A 63 -4.72 -7.16 7.23
N ILE A 64 -4.53 -8.43 6.87
CA ILE A 64 -3.68 -9.36 7.60
C ILE A 64 -2.23 -8.88 7.57
N ALA A 65 -1.73 -8.49 6.41
CA ALA A 65 -0.37 -7.98 6.26
C ALA A 65 -0.11 -6.70 7.08
N GLN A 66 -1.08 -5.79 7.16
CA GLN A 66 -1.00 -4.60 8.00
C GLN A 66 -0.92 -4.97 9.48
N ALA A 67 -1.80 -5.85 9.94
CA ALA A 67 -1.81 -6.31 11.33
C ALA A 67 -0.50 -7.03 11.71
N GLU A 68 0.02 -7.90 10.84
CA GLU A 68 1.30 -8.58 11.04
C GLU A 68 2.47 -7.59 11.09
N GLN A 69 2.53 -6.60 10.19
CA GLN A 69 3.60 -5.61 10.20
C GLN A 69 3.54 -4.71 11.45
N GLU A 70 2.34 -4.36 11.93
CA GLU A 70 2.18 -3.60 13.17
C GLU A 70 2.61 -4.42 14.40
N ALA A 71 2.26 -5.70 14.45
CA ALA A 71 2.66 -6.61 15.53
C ALA A 71 4.17 -6.85 15.54
N THR A 72 4.77 -7.03 14.36
CA THR A 72 6.20 -7.34 14.22
C THR A 72 7.07 -6.09 14.39
N ASN A 73 6.61 -4.91 13.95
CA ASN A 73 7.40 -3.69 14.00
C ASN A 73 6.57 -2.39 14.04
N ARG A 74 5.93 -2.13 15.18
CA ARG A 74 5.12 -0.93 15.46
C ARG A 74 5.82 0.40 15.20
N LYS A 75 7.14 0.49 15.46
CA LYS A 75 7.91 1.73 15.20
C LYS A 75 8.05 1.96 13.70
N LYS A 76 8.37 0.90 12.95
CA LYS A 76 8.50 0.96 11.49
C LYS A 76 7.16 1.25 10.82
N SER A 77 6.05 0.64 11.26
CA SER A 77 4.73 0.92 10.71
C SER A 77 4.30 2.37 10.94
N LYS A 78 4.55 2.93 12.13
CA LYS A 78 4.30 4.35 12.39
C LYS A 78 5.13 5.26 11.49
N LEU A 79 6.41 4.96 11.32
CA LEU A 79 7.30 5.72 10.44
C LEU A 79 6.86 5.63 8.96
N MET A 80 6.40 4.45 8.52
CA MET A 80 5.89 4.26 7.17
C MET A 80 4.59 5.04 6.91
N LYS A 81 3.69 5.12 7.90
CA LYS A 81 2.48 5.96 7.84
C LYS A 81 2.84 7.45 7.74
N GLU A 82 3.72 7.94 8.61
CA GLU A 82 4.15 9.35 8.60
C GLU A 82 4.91 9.69 7.30
N LYS A 83 5.71 8.75 6.79
CA LYS A 83 6.38 8.89 5.50
C LYS A 83 5.36 8.96 4.36
N ALA A 84 4.34 8.10 4.37
CA ALA A 84 3.29 8.11 3.37
C ALA A 84 2.53 9.44 3.33
N GLU A 85 2.19 10.01 4.50
CA GLU A 85 1.55 11.33 4.58
C GLU A 85 2.44 12.44 4.04
N LYS A 86 3.72 12.49 4.46
CA LYS A 86 4.67 13.48 3.95
C LYS A 86 4.92 13.34 2.45
N ASP A 87 4.97 12.13 1.94
CA ASP A 87 5.17 11.87 0.51
C ASP A 87 3.92 12.23 -0.29
N ALA A 88 2.71 12.05 0.27
CA ALA A 88 1.47 12.48 -0.35
C ALA A 88 1.30 14.01 -0.35
N GLU A 89 1.70 14.69 0.72
CA GLU A 89 1.66 16.17 0.80
C GLU A 89 2.65 16.87 -0.16
N LYS A 90 3.70 16.17 -0.58
CA LYS A 90 4.74 16.70 -1.48
C LYS A 90 4.46 16.50 -2.96
N ARG A 91 3.36 15.83 -3.32
CA ARG A 91 2.97 15.53 -4.70
C ARG A 91 1.96 16.54 -5.20
#